data_AF-A0A2T5MIH6-F1
#
_entry.id   AF-A0A2T5MIH6-F1
#
_cell.length_a   1.000
_cell.length_b   1.000
_cell.length_c   1.000
_cell.angle_alpha   90.00
_cell.angle_beta   90.00
_cell.angle_gamma   90.00
#
_symmetry.space_group_name_H-M   'P 1'
#
loop_
_entity.id
_entity.type
_entity.pdbx_description
1 polymer ?
#
loop_
_entity_poly.entity_id
_entity_poly.type
_entity_poly.pdbx_seq_one_letter_code
_entity_poly.pdbx_strand_id
1 'polypeptide(L)'
;MIYLDHAATTPLATEVLQAMLPWLQEGYGNPASEHTHGLRARAAVEKARAEIAALIGATPEEIVWTSGATESNNLAIKGALEFRGARNAHIVTSRIEHKAVLDTCRHLETQGARVTYLKPDASGRITAEQVLQALTPDTALVSLMWVNNEIGTINEVETLAPQLRERGILFHVDAVQAVGKLSINLAQTPIDLLSVSAHKLYGPKGVGALFVRKRPRARLAPQIHGGGHEQGMRSGTLPTHQIAGIGEAFRLAGLSMTEDAQRLTALRDDLWQRLQVLPRIHLNGEDASRAPHILNVSFEGAEGESLRAMLGDVAVSSGSACSSATREPSFVLRALGRDDELAGSSLRFSLGRNTTAQEIELAAARVIEAVSWLRSLSPESKDSASSAIAGNGGNAFGYAEPIWQRFSAPTHVGELNGEGVLTAEAGSPAAKSLLRLQVKLGEGAVAEVAFRAYGCPTAIAVGEWLAASLIGQKPADWAQLTASKIRQALEIPDDRAHCALMGEDAVQALAALFSKPDLAS
;
A
#
# COMPACT_ATOMS: atom_id res chain seq x y z
N MET A 1 -3.05 -16.48 -10.56
CA MET A 1 -3.04 -15.20 -9.82
C MET A 1 -1.79 -14.45 -10.21
N ILE A 2 -1.94 -13.23 -10.72
CA ILE A 2 -0.85 -12.32 -11.07
C ILE A 2 -0.39 -11.61 -9.79
N TYR A 3 0.92 -11.53 -9.53
CA TYR A 3 1.45 -10.91 -8.30
C TYR A 3 2.12 -9.56 -8.58
N LEU A 4 1.41 -8.46 -8.28
CA LEU A 4 1.86 -7.07 -8.43
C LEU A 4 1.93 -6.34 -7.07
N ASP A 5 2.32 -7.05 -6.00
CA ASP A 5 2.49 -6.48 -4.65
C ASP A 5 3.91 -6.67 -4.07
N HIS A 6 4.94 -6.59 -4.93
CA HIS A 6 6.34 -6.76 -4.54
C HIS A 6 6.86 -5.71 -3.53
N ALA A 7 6.22 -4.53 -3.46
CA ALA A 7 6.55 -3.52 -2.46
C ALA A 7 6.12 -3.93 -1.05
N ALA A 8 5.11 -4.80 -0.90
CA ALA A 8 4.76 -5.41 0.38
C ALA A 8 5.76 -6.50 0.77
N THR A 9 6.03 -7.45 -0.13
CA THR A 9 7.10 -8.44 0.01
C THR A 9 7.41 -9.08 -1.33
N THR A 10 8.62 -9.59 -1.51
CA THR A 10 8.98 -10.41 -2.67
C THR A 10 8.95 -11.90 -2.31
N PRO A 11 8.81 -12.81 -3.30
CA PRO A 11 9.14 -14.21 -3.11
C PRO A 11 10.62 -14.38 -2.78
N LEU A 12 10.96 -15.47 -2.08
CA LEU A 12 12.35 -15.86 -1.84
C LEU A 12 12.95 -16.39 -3.16
N ALA A 13 14.09 -15.86 -3.58
CA ALA A 13 14.79 -16.40 -4.76
C ALA A 13 15.30 -17.82 -4.47
N THR A 14 15.30 -18.68 -5.49
CA THR A 14 15.72 -20.09 -5.36
C THR A 14 17.18 -20.19 -4.92
N GLU A 15 18.04 -19.37 -5.49
CA GLU A 15 19.47 -19.28 -5.16
C GLU A 15 19.68 -18.83 -3.70
N VAL A 16 18.82 -17.93 -3.22
CA VAL A 16 18.83 -17.49 -1.82
C VAL A 16 18.41 -18.63 -0.91
N LEU A 17 17.34 -19.35 -1.23
CA LEU A 17 16.93 -20.53 -0.45
C LEU A 17 18.06 -21.56 -0.39
N GLN A 18 18.73 -21.83 -1.51
CA GLN A 18 19.89 -22.73 -1.57
C GLN A 18 21.05 -22.25 -0.69
N ALA A 19 21.31 -20.94 -0.63
CA ALA A 19 22.32 -20.38 0.27
C ALA A 19 21.95 -20.51 1.75
N MET A 20 20.65 -20.57 2.09
CA MET A 20 20.15 -20.70 3.47
C MET A 20 20.18 -22.15 3.97
N LEU A 21 19.83 -23.13 3.14
CA LEU A 21 19.61 -24.53 3.52
C LEU A 21 20.78 -25.17 4.31
N PRO A 22 22.07 -24.99 3.92
CA PRO A 22 23.18 -25.57 4.66
C PRO A 22 23.22 -25.15 6.13
N TRP A 23 22.77 -23.94 6.45
CA TRP A 23 22.80 -23.37 7.81
C TRP A 23 21.56 -23.73 8.64
N LEU A 24 20.53 -24.28 8.00
CA LEU A 24 19.36 -24.85 8.68
C LEU A 24 19.57 -26.32 9.05
N GLN A 25 20.45 -27.02 8.32
CA GLN A 25 20.67 -28.47 8.49
C GLN A 25 22.00 -28.74 9.21
N GLU A 26 23.13 -28.57 8.52
CA GLU A 26 24.44 -29.03 9.00
C GLU A 26 25.26 -27.92 9.69
N GLY A 27 25.05 -26.67 9.27
CA GLY A 27 25.78 -25.48 9.71
C GLY A 27 25.15 -24.77 10.92
N TYR A 28 24.60 -25.50 11.88
CA TYR A 28 23.83 -24.95 13.01
C TYR A 28 24.68 -24.23 14.09
N GLY A 29 25.99 -24.07 13.88
CA GLY A 29 26.89 -23.46 14.85
C GLY A 29 26.53 -22.01 15.20
N ASN A 30 26.70 -21.64 16.46
CA ASN A 30 26.58 -20.24 16.89
C ASN A 30 27.85 -19.47 16.47
N PRO A 31 27.74 -18.37 15.69
CA PRO A 31 28.90 -17.61 15.24
C PRO A 31 29.69 -16.90 16.35
N ALA A 32 29.17 -16.87 17.58
CA ALA A 32 29.89 -16.40 18.77
C ALA A 32 30.80 -17.49 19.39
N SER A 33 30.70 -18.75 18.96
CA SER A 33 31.51 -19.85 19.49
C SER A 33 32.89 -19.95 18.81
N GLU A 34 33.92 -20.31 19.58
CA GLU A 34 35.31 -20.42 19.09
C GLU A 34 35.66 -21.78 18.44
N HIS A 35 34.82 -22.80 18.61
CA HIS A 35 35.01 -24.11 17.97
C HIS A 35 34.70 -24.08 16.46
N THR A 36 35.12 -25.11 15.72
CA THR A 36 35.01 -25.20 14.25
C THR A 36 33.62 -24.86 13.70
N HIS A 37 32.53 -25.35 14.31
CA HIS A 37 31.17 -25.01 13.86
C HIS A 37 30.83 -23.51 14.00
N GLY A 38 31.32 -22.85 15.06
CA GLY A 38 31.10 -21.41 15.27
C GLY A 38 31.96 -20.57 14.34
N LEU A 39 33.23 -20.95 14.13
CA LEU A 39 34.11 -20.31 13.16
C LEU A 39 33.54 -20.40 11.72
N ARG A 40 32.98 -21.56 11.34
CA ARG A 40 32.32 -21.75 10.04
C ARG A 40 31.07 -20.87 9.89
N ALA A 41 30.22 -20.79 10.93
CA ALA A 41 29.06 -19.91 10.93
C ALA A 41 29.46 -18.42 10.85
N ARG A 42 30.49 -18.02 11.61
CA ARG A 42 31.03 -16.65 11.58
C ARG A 42 31.54 -16.26 10.20
N ALA A 43 32.24 -17.17 9.51
CA ALA A 43 32.70 -16.92 8.15
C ALA A 43 31.54 -16.63 7.17
N ALA A 44 30.40 -17.32 7.33
CA ALA A 44 29.21 -17.08 6.52
C ALA A 44 28.56 -15.72 6.82
N VAL A 45 28.51 -15.34 8.11
CA VAL A 45 28.04 -14.03 8.55
C VAL A 45 28.89 -12.91 7.95
N GLU A 46 30.22 -13.03 8.01
CA GLU A 46 31.13 -12.01 7.48
C GLU A 46 31.12 -11.96 5.95
N LYS A 47 30.94 -13.10 5.27
CA LYS A 47 30.70 -13.12 3.82
C LYS A 47 29.46 -12.30 3.44
N ALA A 48 28.32 -12.56 4.09
CA ALA A 48 27.08 -11.84 3.83
C ALA A 48 27.22 -10.34 4.14
N ARG A 49 27.98 -9.99 5.18
CA ARG A 49 28.28 -8.60 5.55
C ARG A 49 29.02 -7.89 4.42
N ALA A 50 29.99 -8.56 3.81
CA ALA A 50 30.73 -8.04 2.67
C ALA A 50 29.88 -7.89 1.40
N GLU A 51 28.93 -8.80 1.16
CA GLU A 51 28.01 -8.72 0.01
C GLU A 51 27.08 -7.50 0.11
N ILE A 52 26.55 -7.20 1.30
CA ILE A 52 25.76 -5.98 1.53
C ILE A 52 26.63 -4.74 1.35
N ALA A 53 27.80 -4.71 1.98
CA ALA A 53 28.70 -3.57 1.92
C ALA A 53 29.13 -3.25 0.49
N ALA A 54 29.44 -4.29 -0.31
CA ALA A 54 29.81 -4.13 -1.72
C ALA A 54 28.69 -3.50 -2.56
N LEU A 55 27.43 -3.93 -2.36
CA LEU A 55 26.29 -3.40 -3.12
C LEU A 55 26.08 -1.90 -2.91
N ILE A 56 26.32 -1.40 -1.70
CA ILE A 56 26.04 0.00 -1.32
C ILE A 56 27.30 0.88 -1.25
N GLY A 57 28.47 0.35 -1.63
CA GLY A 57 29.75 1.08 -1.56
C GLY A 57 30.18 1.43 -0.13
N ALA A 58 29.98 0.53 0.84
CA ALA A 58 30.41 0.65 2.23
C ALA A 58 31.54 -0.35 2.56
N THR A 59 32.06 -0.31 3.80
CA THR A 59 32.91 -1.41 4.32
C THR A 59 32.11 -2.37 5.18
N PRO A 60 32.49 -3.66 5.28
CA PRO A 60 31.74 -4.65 6.05
C PRO A 60 31.52 -4.20 7.50
N GLU A 61 32.51 -3.56 8.12
CA GLU A 61 32.40 -3.18 9.53
C GLU A 61 31.45 -2.01 9.79
N GLU A 62 30.92 -1.36 8.75
CA GLU A 62 29.86 -0.36 8.84
C GLU A 62 28.47 -1.00 8.85
N ILE A 63 28.35 -2.31 8.63
CA ILE A 63 27.07 -3.02 8.60
C ILE A 63 26.76 -3.60 9.98
N VAL A 64 25.55 -3.34 10.48
CA VAL A 64 24.99 -3.89 11.73
C VAL A 64 23.77 -4.74 11.39
N TRP A 65 23.75 -6.00 11.83
CA TRP A 65 22.60 -6.90 11.62
C TRP A 65 21.40 -6.53 12.50
N THR A 66 20.20 -6.59 11.92
CA THR A 66 18.92 -6.36 12.59
C THR A 66 17.89 -7.41 12.14
N SER A 67 16.71 -7.46 12.77
CA SER A 67 15.62 -8.34 12.35
C SER A 67 14.84 -7.83 11.13
N GLY A 68 15.24 -6.71 10.54
CA GLY A 68 14.53 -6.06 9.44
C GLY A 68 14.57 -4.54 9.53
N ALA A 69 14.09 -3.86 8.49
CA ALA A 69 14.18 -2.41 8.43
C ALA A 69 13.38 -1.67 9.50
N THR A 70 12.30 -2.25 10.04
CA THR A 70 11.60 -1.66 11.19
C THR A 70 12.53 -1.53 12.40
N GLU A 71 13.33 -2.56 12.70
CA GLU A 71 14.33 -2.52 13.76
C GLU A 71 15.47 -1.56 13.38
N SER A 72 15.94 -1.57 12.13
CA SER A 72 16.99 -0.65 11.65
C SER A 72 16.59 0.82 11.80
N ASN A 73 15.38 1.20 11.36
CA ASN A 73 14.86 2.57 11.50
C ASN A 73 14.74 2.97 12.97
N ASN A 74 14.26 2.06 13.84
CA ASN A 74 14.17 2.33 15.28
C ASN A 74 15.56 2.55 15.89
N LEU A 75 16.52 1.66 15.59
CA LEU A 75 17.89 1.75 16.09
C LEU A 75 18.60 3.01 15.58
N ALA A 76 18.45 3.34 14.31
CA ALA A 76 19.05 4.52 13.71
C ALA A 76 18.55 5.80 14.38
N ILE A 77 17.24 5.96 14.53
CA ILE A 77 16.65 7.20 15.03
C ILE A 77 16.79 7.29 16.55
N LYS A 78 16.30 6.29 17.30
CA LYS A 78 16.35 6.30 18.77
C LYS A 78 17.80 6.24 19.26
N GLY A 79 18.58 5.32 18.72
CA GLY A 79 19.96 5.11 19.12
C GLY A 79 20.85 6.33 18.86
N ALA A 80 20.64 7.08 17.77
CA ALA A 80 21.43 8.28 17.49
C ALA A 80 21.15 9.41 18.49
N LEU A 81 19.88 9.63 18.83
CA LEU A 81 19.49 10.68 19.78
C LEU A 81 19.92 10.33 21.21
N GLU A 82 19.66 9.09 21.62
CA GLU A 82 20.01 8.60 22.95
C GLU A 82 21.53 8.63 23.18
N PHE A 83 22.33 8.22 22.19
CA PHE A 83 23.79 8.28 22.28
C PHE A 83 24.30 9.72 22.51
N ARG A 84 23.65 10.72 21.89
CA ARG A 84 24.00 12.12 22.05
C ARG A 84 23.47 12.75 23.34
N GLY A 85 22.70 12.02 24.14
CA GLY A 85 22.00 12.55 25.31
C GLY A 85 20.98 13.65 24.96
N ALA A 86 20.52 13.68 23.71
CA ALA A 86 19.83 14.82 23.14
C ALA A 86 18.31 14.74 23.40
N ARG A 87 17.91 14.94 24.66
CA ARG A 87 16.51 14.83 25.11
C ARG A 87 15.56 15.84 24.47
N ASN A 88 16.06 17.03 24.11
CA ASN A 88 15.30 18.09 23.44
C ASN A 88 15.73 18.28 21.97
N ALA A 89 16.31 17.24 21.36
CA ALA A 89 16.76 17.29 19.97
C ALA A 89 15.63 17.67 19.02
N HIS A 90 15.98 18.44 17.98
CA HIS A 90 15.10 18.63 16.85
C HIS A 90 15.40 17.56 15.77
N ILE A 91 14.34 16.91 15.28
CA ILE A 91 14.37 15.95 14.18
C ILE A 91 13.59 16.53 13.00
N VAL A 92 14.13 16.43 11.80
CA VAL A 92 13.40 16.73 10.57
C VAL A 92 13.09 15.42 9.84
N THR A 93 11.83 15.20 9.49
CA THR A 93 11.38 14.04 8.74
C THR A 93 10.20 14.41 7.84
N SER A 94 9.57 13.44 7.17
CA SER A 94 8.48 13.66 6.23
C SER A 94 7.18 13.01 6.69
N ARG A 95 6.03 13.61 6.31
CA ARG A 95 4.70 13.03 6.54
C ARG A 95 4.45 11.74 5.77
N ILE A 96 5.24 11.49 4.72
CA ILE A 96 5.11 10.32 3.84
C ILE A 96 6.18 9.25 4.10
N GLU A 97 6.87 9.31 5.23
CA GLU A 97 7.76 8.22 5.65
C GLU A 97 6.99 6.93 5.97
N HIS A 98 7.70 5.80 5.99
CA HIS A 98 7.15 4.55 6.49
C HIS A 98 6.78 4.67 7.98
N LYS A 99 5.76 3.93 8.43
CA LYS A 99 5.29 3.94 9.83
C LYS A 99 6.40 3.64 10.85
N ALA A 100 7.37 2.80 10.50
CA ALA A 100 8.52 2.54 11.36
C ALA A 100 9.35 3.79 11.70
N VAL A 101 9.36 4.81 10.83
CA VAL A 101 9.96 6.13 11.10
C VAL A 101 8.96 7.02 11.81
N LEU A 102 7.75 7.18 11.27
CA LEU A 102 6.73 8.08 11.83
C LEU A 102 6.38 7.75 13.28
N ASP A 103 6.14 6.49 13.59
CA ASP A 103 5.74 6.06 14.93
C ASP A 103 6.92 6.10 15.90
N THR A 104 8.16 5.92 15.40
CA THR A 104 9.38 6.15 16.17
C THR A 104 9.54 7.63 16.54
N CYS A 105 9.32 8.54 15.59
CA CYS A 105 9.34 9.98 15.84
C CYS A 105 8.25 10.39 16.84
N ARG A 106 7.00 9.91 16.66
CA ARG A 106 5.91 10.16 17.62
C ARG A 106 6.22 9.67 19.03
N HIS A 107 6.86 8.50 19.14
CA HIS A 107 7.31 8.00 20.44
C HIS A 107 8.37 8.92 21.06
N LEU A 108 9.31 9.45 20.28
CA LEU A 108 10.34 10.37 20.77
C LEU A 108 9.77 11.74 21.15
N GLU A 109 8.68 12.19 20.52
CA GLU A 109 7.96 13.40 20.93
C GLU A 109 7.42 13.27 22.36
N THR A 110 6.94 12.08 22.77
CA THR A 110 6.53 11.85 24.17
C THR A 110 7.70 11.84 25.16
N GLN A 111 8.93 11.74 24.65
CA GLN A 111 10.18 11.81 25.42
C GLN A 111 10.86 13.19 25.37
N GLY A 112 10.22 14.18 24.73
CA GLY A 112 10.70 15.57 24.69
C GLY A 112 11.39 16.00 23.39
N ALA A 113 11.56 15.10 22.40
CA ALA A 113 12.08 15.49 21.10
C ALA A 113 11.08 16.40 20.36
N ARG A 114 11.60 17.35 19.58
CA ARG A 114 10.79 18.17 18.68
C ARG A 114 10.90 17.61 17.27
N VAL A 115 9.79 17.34 16.60
CA VAL A 115 9.81 16.78 15.25
C VAL A 115 9.11 17.69 14.24
N THR A 116 9.83 18.05 13.18
CA THR A 116 9.23 18.70 12.01
C THR A 116 8.87 17.64 10.98
N TYR A 117 7.58 17.48 10.70
CA TYR A 117 7.05 16.59 9.65
C TYR A 117 6.75 17.38 8.38
N LEU A 118 7.71 17.38 7.46
CA LEU A 118 7.62 18.04 6.16
C LEU A 118 6.46 17.50 5.34
N LYS A 119 5.71 18.41 4.71
CA LYS A 119 4.66 18.06 3.75
C LYS A 119 5.31 17.87 2.38
N PRO A 120 5.00 16.78 1.66
CA PRO A 120 5.47 16.63 0.28
C PRO A 120 4.90 17.71 -0.64
N ASP A 121 5.58 17.96 -1.74
CA ASP A 121 5.02 18.71 -2.86
C ASP A 121 3.88 17.91 -3.55
N ALA A 122 3.24 18.50 -4.56
CA ALA A 122 2.16 17.85 -5.31
C ALA A 122 2.61 16.57 -6.04
N SER A 123 3.92 16.42 -6.29
CA SER A 123 4.52 15.25 -6.92
C SER A 123 4.93 14.17 -5.91
N GLY A 124 4.77 14.41 -4.60
CA GLY A 124 5.12 13.42 -3.57
C GLY A 124 6.60 13.39 -3.22
N ARG A 125 7.34 14.47 -3.50
CA ARG A 125 8.76 14.62 -3.13
C ARG A 125 8.93 15.56 -1.96
N ILE A 126 10.02 15.37 -1.24
CA ILE A 126 10.57 16.32 -0.28
C ILE A 126 11.86 16.86 -0.89
N THR A 127 11.88 18.16 -1.20
CA THR A 127 13.04 18.78 -1.83
C THR A 127 14.15 19.04 -0.82
N ALA A 128 15.40 19.11 -1.30
CA ALA A 128 16.51 19.48 -0.43
C ALA A 128 16.27 20.86 0.23
N GLU A 129 15.69 21.81 -0.50
CA GLU A 129 15.36 23.13 0.02
C GLU A 129 14.38 23.10 1.20
N GLN A 130 13.30 22.30 1.11
CA GLN A 130 12.34 22.15 2.22
C GLN A 130 13.03 21.63 3.50
N VAL A 131 13.96 20.68 3.36
CA VAL A 131 14.72 20.15 4.49
C VAL A 131 15.60 21.24 5.10
N LEU A 132 16.33 21.98 4.27
CA LEU A 132 17.27 23.02 4.71
C LEU A 132 16.57 24.18 5.42
N GLN A 133 15.41 24.60 4.91
CA GLN A 133 14.59 25.65 5.53
C GLN A 133 14.03 25.23 6.90
N ALA A 134 13.80 23.93 7.11
CA ALA A 134 13.32 23.40 8.38
C ALA A 134 14.43 23.20 9.43
N LEU A 135 15.70 23.37 9.07
CA LEU A 135 16.80 23.19 10.01
C LEU A 135 16.80 24.30 11.06
N THR A 136 17.18 23.92 12.28
CA THR A 136 17.41 24.83 13.40
C THR A 136 18.79 24.53 13.99
N PRO A 137 19.36 25.42 14.84
CA PRO A 137 20.61 25.13 15.54
C PRO A 137 20.59 23.84 16.37
N ASP A 138 19.41 23.39 16.81
CA ASP A 138 19.22 22.17 17.60
C ASP A 138 18.94 20.92 16.76
N THR A 139 18.96 21.02 15.42
CA THR A 139 18.67 19.86 14.57
C THR A 139 19.76 18.81 14.72
N ALA A 140 19.41 17.68 15.33
CA ALA A 140 20.35 16.59 15.58
C ALA A 140 20.34 15.52 14.47
N LEU A 141 19.18 15.33 13.84
CA LEU A 141 18.94 14.26 12.88
C LEU A 141 17.95 14.70 11.79
N VAL A 142 18.25 14.35 10.56
CA VAL A 142 17.30 14.30 9.45
C VAL A 142 17.06 12.84 9.11
N SER A 143 15.80 12.42 9.02
CA SER A 143 15.40 11.09 8.55
C SER A 143 14.49 11.22 7.34
N LEU A 144 14.97 10.81 6.17
CA LEU A 144 14.21 10.88 4.91
C LEU A 144 14.41 9.61 4.10
N MET A 145 13.33 8.94 3.73
CA MET A 145 13.38 7.74 2.89
C MET A 145 13.83 8.08 1.48
N TRP A 146 14.55 7.15 0.85
CA TRP A 146 15.06 7.35 -0.51
C TRP A 146 13.95 7.19 -1.56
N VAL A 147 13.20 6.10 -1.46
CA VAL A 147 12.08 5.76 -2.34
C VAL A 147 10.85 5.55 -1.48
N ASN A 148 9.76 6.24 -1.80
CA ASN A 148 8.50 6.02 -1.11
C ASN A 148 7.89 4.65 -1.49
N ASN A 149 7.49 3.88 -0.49
CA ASN A 149 6.95 2.52 -0.68
C ASN A 149 5.52 2.46 -1.23
N GLU A 150 4.79 3.58 -1.27
CA GLU A 150 3.42 3.64 -1.80
C GLU A 150 3.38 4.20 -3.22
N ILE A 151 4.04 5.34 -3.46
CA ILE A 151 3.97 6.07 -4.74
C ILE A 151 5.24 5.95 -5.59
N GLY A 152 6.33 5.39 -5.05
CA GLY A 152 7.56 5.14 -5.79
C GLY A 152 8.40 6.38 -6.08
N THR A 153 8.01 7.55 -5.57
CA THR A 153 8.75 8.80 -5.75
C THR A 153 10.13 8.72 -5.10
N ILE A 154 11.11 9.35 -5.75
CA ILE A 154 12.51 9.39 -5.31
C ILE A 154 12.79 10.78 -4.72
N ASN A 155 13.27 10.82 -3.48
CA ASN A 155 13.73 12.06 -2.84
C ASN A 155 15.18 12.39 -3.25
N GLU A 156 15.56 13.67 -3.15
CA GLU A 156 16.88 14.20 -3.55
C GLU A 156 17.99 13.89 -2.52
N VAL A 157 18.12 12.63 -2.13
CA VAL A 157 19.04 12.16 -1.08
C VAL A 157 20.50 12.53 -1.40
N GLU A 158 20.92 12.36 -2.65
CA GLU A 158 22.30 12.62 -3.09
C GLU A 158 22.65 14.11 -3.04
N THR A 159 21.68 14.98 -3.39
CA THR A 159 21.83 16.44 -3.31
C THR A 159 21.79 16.94 -1.86
N LEU A 160 21.00 16.29 -1.00
CA LEU A 160 20.82 16.69 0.40
C LEU A 160 22.00 16.28 1.29
N ALA A 161 22.56 15.08 1.08
CA ALA A 161 23.55 14.50 2.00
C ALA A 161 24.80 15.40 2.23
N PRO A 162 25.45 15.98 1.19
CA PRO A 162 26.60 16.86 1.40
C PRO A 162 26.26 18.10 2.24
N GLN A 163 25.08 18.68 2.03
CA GLN A 163 24.65 19.89 2.73
C GLN A 163 24.41 19.64 4.22
N LEU A 164 23.85 18.48 4.57
CA LEU A 164 23.70 18.07 5.97
C LEU A 164 25.05 17.76 6.62
N ARG A 165 25.96 17.12 5.87
CA ARG A 165 27.31 16.82 6.34
C ARG A 165 28.09 18.08 6.69
N GLU A 166 28.04 19.12 5.86
CA GLU A 166 28.68 20.42 6.13
C GLU A 166 28.19 21.06 7.43
N ARG A 167 26.95 20.77 7.84
CA ARG A 167 26.31 21.29 9.06
C ARG A 167 26.48 20.38 10.27
N GLY A 168 27.15 19.22 10.12
CA GLY A 168 27.33 18.26 11.21
C GLY A 168 26.03 17.58 11.67
N ILE A 169 24.97 17.62 10.84
CA ILE A 169 23.67 17.03 11.13
C ILE A 169 23.69 15.57 10.67
N LEU A 170 23.24 14.65 11.52
CA LEU A 170 23.15 13.24 11.12
C LEU A 170 22.09 13.07 10.05
N PHE A 171 22.41 12.27 9.04
CA PHE A 171 21.46 11.89 8.01
C PHE A 171 21.16 10.39 8.03
N HIS A 172 19.92 10.05 8.37
CA HIS A 172 19.36 8.72 8.24
C HIS A 172 18.51 8.61 6.97
N VAL A 173 18.69 7.51 6.24
CA VAL A 173 17.92 7.19 5.04
C VAL A 173 17.32 5.80 5.14
N ASP A 174 15.98 5.72 5.06
CA ASP A 174 15.30 4.46 4.79
C ASP A 174 15.41 4.15 3.29
N ALA A 175 16.24 3.16 2.94
CA ALA A 175 16.54 2.80 1.56
C ALA A 175 15.91 1.45 1.16
N VAL A 176 14.93 0.96 1.91
CA VAL A 176 14.32 -0.37 1.73
C VAL A 176 13.76 -0.61 0.33
N GLN A 177 13.18 0.43 -0.28
CA GLN A 177 12.65 0.36 -1.65
C GLN A 177 13.66 0.80 -2.72
N ALA A 178 14.84 1.29 -2.34
CA ALA A 178 15.86 1.81 -3.25
C ALA A 178 17.00 0.80 -3.49
N VAL A 179 17.51 0.17 -2.43
CA VAL A 179 18.69 -0.72 -2.52
C VAL A 179 18.42 -1.91 -3.47
N GLY A 180 19.40 -2.16 -4.34
CA GLY A 180 19.34 -3.19 -5.37
C GLY A 180 18.40 -2.87 -6.53
N LYS A 181 17.87 -1.65 -6.59
CA LYS A 181 17.00 -1.15 -7.67
C LYS A 181 17.49 0.19 -8.23
N LEU A 182 18.11 1.00 -7.38
CA LEU A 182 18.83 2.21 -7.72
C LEU A 182 20.31 2.04 -7.37
N SER A 183 21.19 2.66 -8.16
CA SER A 183 22.61 2.74 -7.83
C SER A 183 22.78 3.56 -6.57
N ILE A 184 23.45 3.00 -5.56
CA ILE A 184 23.74 3.67 -4.29
C ILE A 184 25.22 3.47 -3.99
N ASN A 185 25.94 4.56 -3.74
CA ASN A 185 27.34 4.52 -3.36
C ASN A 185 27.59 5.41 -2.14
N LEU A 186 27.74 4.80 -0.97
CA LEU A 186 27.94 5.48 0.31
C LEU A 186 29.37 6.04 0.51
N ALA A 187 30.32 5.66 -0.35
CA ALA A 187 31.61 6.32 -0.43
C ALA A 187 31.50 7.71 -1.09
N GLN A 188 30.51 7.90 -1.97
CA GLN A 188 30.27 9.16 -2.69
C GLN A 188 29.16 9.99 -2.05
N THR A 189 28.15 9.34 -1.48
CA THR A 189 27.00 10.01 -0.87
C THR A 189 27.13 9.98 0.66
N PRO A 190 27.36 11.12 1.33
CA PRO A 190 27.75 11.16 2.75
C PRO A 190 26.57 10.97 3.73
N ILE A 191 25.77 9.91 3.54
CA ILE A 191 24.71 9.48 4.48
C ILE A 191 25.33 8.84 5.72
N ASP A 192 24.84 9.12 6.92
CA ASP A 192 25.44 8.58 8.15
C ASP A 192 24.84 7.24 8.57
N LEU A 193 23.56 7.04 8.31
CA LEU A 193 22.78 5.86 8.68
C LEU A 193 21.89 5.44 7.51
N LEU A 194 21.90 4.15 7.13
CA LEU A 194 21.06 3.67 6.03
C LEU A 194 20.43 2.32 6.35
N SER A 195 19.09 2.27 6.32
CA SER A 195 18.31 1.07 6.66
C SER A 195 17.98 0.24 5.43
N VAL A 196 18.19 -1.08 5.52
CA VAL A 196 17.89 -2.05 4.46
C VAL A 196 17.13 -3.27 4.98
N SER A 197 16.44 -3.97 4.07
CA SER A 197 15.69 -5.19 4.39
C SER A 197 15.85 -6.25 3.31
N ALA A 198 15.92 -7.52 3.70
CA ALA A 198 16.08 -8.64 2.78
C ALA A 198 14.83 -8.91 1.91
N HIS A 199 13.65 -8.98 2.52
CA HIS A 199 12.42 -9.44 1.83
C HIS A 199 11.81 -8.45 0.83
N LYS A 200 12.45 -7.30 0.60
CA LYS A 200 12.15 -6.38 -0.50
C LYS A 200 13.10 -6.55 -1.69
N LEU A 201 13.98 -7.54 -1.60
CA LEU A 201 15.04 -7.84 -2.57
C LEU A 201 15.23 -9.37 -2.70
N TYR A 202 14.14 -10.12 -2.67
CA TYR A 202 14.11 -11.59 -2.83
C TYR A 202 14.86 -12.39 -1.76
N GLY A 203 15.18 -11.75 -0.62
CA GLY A 203 15.73 -12.39 0.56
C GLY A 203 14.66 -12.86 1.57
N PRO A 204 15.06 -13.53 2.67
CA PRO A 204 14.12 -14.00 3.68
C PRO A 204 13.50 -12.85 4.48
N LYS A 205 12.28 -13.04 4.98
CA LYS A 205 11.68 -12.17 5.99
C LYS A 205 12.39 -12.38 7.34
N GLY A 206 12.39 -11.36 8.20
CA GLY A 206 12.95 -11.46 9.55
C GLY A 206 14.44 -11.09 9.69
N VAL A 207 15.05 -10.56 8.63
CA VAL A 207 16.42 -10.04 8.64
C VAL A 207 16.55 -8.74 7.85
N GLY A 208 17.38 -7.86 8.37
CA GLY A 208 17.77 -6.60 7.74
C GLY A 208 19.16 -6.20 8.22
N ALA A 209 19.57 -5.01 7.79
CA ALA A 209 20.80 -4.41 8.28
C ALA A 209 20.63 -2.90 8.41
N LEU A 210 21.50 -2.30 9.21
CA LEU A 210 21.69 -0.88 9.34
C LEU A 210 23.15 -0.57 8.99
N PHE A 211 23.37 0.23 7.96
CA PHE A 211 24.65 0.87 7.75
C PHE A 211 24.84 1.97 8.80
N VAL A 212 26.01 1.98 9.44
CA VAL A 212 26.45 2.97 10.42
C VAL A 212 27.83 3.45 10.05
N ARG A 213 27.91 4.69 9.56
CA ARG A 213 29.15 5.27 9.05
C ARG A 213 30.27 5.27 10.09
N LYS A 214 31.47 4.83 9.69
CA LYS A 214 32.65 4.84 10.56
C LYS A 214 33.46 6.14 10.50
N ARG A 215 33.47 6.82 9.34
CA ARG A 215 34.26 8.05 9.15
C ARG A 215 33.48 9.09 8.32
N PRO A 216 33.16 10.27 8.89
CA PRO A 216 33.14 10.56 10.32
C PRO A 216 32.23 9.59 11.08
N ARG A 217 32.56 9.31 12.34
CA ARG A 217 31.93 8.21 13.08
C ARG A 217 30.53 8.58 13.55
N ALA A 218 29.51 7.90 13.01
CA ALA A 218 28.20 7.82 13.63
C ALA A 218 28.26 6.89 14.86
N ARG A 219 27.51 7.21 15.91
CA ARG A 219 27.46 6.44 17.15
C ARG A 219 26.02 6.32 17.60
N LEU A 220 25.64 5.12 18.03
CA LEU A 220 24.28 4.75 18.42
C LEU A 220 24.29 4.09 19.80
N ALA A 221 23.27 4.36 20.60
CA ALA A 221 22.98 3.60 21.80
C ALA A 221 22.17 2.34 21.42
N PRO A 222 22.51 1.15 21.95
CA PRO A 222 21.77 -0.06 21.66
C PRO A 222 20.34 0.01 22.16
N GLN A 223 19.39 -0.46 21.34
CA GLN A 223 17.99 -0.60 21.75
C GLN A 223 17.67 -2.02 22.24
N ILE A 224 18.51 -2.99 21.86
CA ILE A 224 18.43 -4.40 22.29
C ILE A 224 19.71 -4.75 23.02
N HIS A 225 19.57 -5.23 24.26
CA HIS A 225 20.65 -5.47 25.21
C HIS A 225 20.92 -6.97 25.42
N GLY A 226 22.17 -7.35 25.68
CA GLY A 226 22.59 -8.75 25.90
C GLY A 226 23.89 -9.16 25.18
N GLY A 227 25.01 -9.18 25.90
CA GLY A 227 26.28 -9.73 25.40
C GLY A 227 27.08 -8.85 24.43
N GLY A 228 26.57 -7.67 24.04
CA GLY A 228 27.38 -6.67 23.32
C GLY A 228 27.75 -7.04 21.88
N HIS A 229 26.96 -7.88 21.23
CA HIS A 229 27.12 -8.26 19.82
C HIS A 229 27.03 -7.04 18.87
N GLU A 230 27.46 -7.23 17.62
CA GLU A 230 27.42 -6.19 16.56
C GLU A 230 28.03 -4.86 17.03
N GLN A 231 29.25 -4.93 17.57
CA GLN A 231 30.01 -3.77 18.09
C GLN A 231 29.28 -3.03 19.23
N GLY A 232 28.45 -3.75 20.00
CA GLY A 232 27.67 -3.21 21.10
C GLY A 232 26.38 -2.50 20.68
N MET A 233 26.05 -2.45 19.38
CA MET A 233 24.86 -1.73 18.88
C MET A 233 23.61 -2.61 18.84
N ARG A 234 23.75 -3.92 18.64
CA ARG A 234 22.62 -4.83 18.51
C ARG A 234 22.94 -6.21 19.09
N SER A 235 22.39 -6.48 20.26
CA SER A 235 22.58 -7.74 20.98
C SER A 235 21.70 -8.88 20.46
N GLY A 236 22.14 -10.13 20.69
CA GLY A 236 21.40 -11.35 20.37
C GLY A 236 22.16 -12.24 19.39
N THR A 237 21.87 -13.54 19.44
CA THR A 237 22.48 -14.52 18.54
C THR A 237 22.21 -14.16 17.08
N LEU A 238 23.26 -14.19 16.24
CA LEU A 238 23.14 -13.90 14.83
C LEU A 238 22.51 -15.09 14.09
N PRO A 239 21.37 -14.91 13.38
CA PRO A 239 20.69 -16.01 12.69
C PRO A 239 21.40 -16.35 11.38
N THR A 240 22.45 -17.18 11.45
CA THR A 240 23.35 -17.50 10.34
C THR A 240 22.63 -17.83 9.03
N HIS A 241 21.55 -18.63 9.07
CA HIS A 241 20.76 -18.97 7.89
C HIS A 241 20.08 -17.74 7.25
N GLN A 242 19.49 -16.84 8.04
CA GLN A 242 18.89 -15.62 7.49
C GLN A 242 19.95 -14.66 6.96
N ILE A 243 21.07 -14.54 7.67
CA ILE A 243 22.19 -13.68 7.28
C ILE A 243 22.82 -14.18 5.96
N ALA A 244 23.04 -15.48 5.81
CA ALA A 244 23.50 -16.06 4.55
C ALA A 244 22.50 -15.77 3.40
N GLY A 245 21.20 -15.83 3.69
CA GLY A 245 20.16 -15.53 2.71
C GLY A 245 20.14 -14.06 2.26
N ILE A 246 20.23 -13.09 3.19
CA ILE A 246 20.30 -11.66 2.81
C ILE A 246 21.59 -11.34 2.05
N GLY A 247 22.72 -11.95 2.42
CA GLY A 247 23.98 -11.81 1.67
C GLY A 247 23.83 -12.20 0.20
N GLU A 248 23.32 -13.40 -0.05
CA GLU A 248 23.08 -13.91 -1.41
C GLU A 248 22.07 -13.05 -2.17
N ALA A 249 21.02 -12.58 -1.51
CA ALA A 249 20.02 -11.69 -2.12
C ALA A 249 20.65 -10.37 -2.59
N PHE A 250 21.53 -9.77 -1.79
CA PHE A 250 22.23 -8.53 -2.12
C PHE A 250 23.30 -8.74 -3.19
N ARG A 251 24.01 -9.88 -3.16
CA ARG A 251 24.94 -10.28 -4.22
C ARG A 251 24.23 -10.39 -5.57
N LEU A 252 23.10 -11.11 -5.62
CA LEU A 252 22.31 -11.28 -6.84
C LEU A 252 21.77 -9.94 -7.35
N ALA A 253 21.27 -9.10 -6.44
CA ALA A 253 20.81 -7.76 -6.81
C ALA A 253 21.94 -6.95 -7.46
N GLY A 254 23.16 -6.99 -6.92
CA GLY A 254 24.31 -6.29 -7.51
C GLY A 254 24.67 -6.76 -8.93
N LEU A 255 24.40 -8.03 -9.25
CA LEU A 255 24.65 -8.57 -10.58
C LEU A 255 23.57 -8.19 -11.61
N SER A 256 22.30 -8.15 -11.20
CA SER A 256 21.18 -7.94 -12.13
C SER A 256 20.57 -6.52 -12.07
N MET A 257 21.02 -5.65 -11.17
CA MET A 257 20.37 -4.36 -10.87
C MET A 257 20.05 -3.52 -12.10
N THR A 258 21.02 -3.33 -13.01
CA THR A 258 20.85 -2.49 -14.19
C THR A 258 19.83 -3.08 -15.16
N GLU A 259 19.93 -4.38 -15.45
CA GLU A 259 19.04 -5.09 -16.36
C GLU A 259 17.61 -5.16 -15.79
N ASP A 260 17.50 -5.49 -14.49
CA ASP A 260 16.21 -5.51 -13.80
C ASP A 260 15.58 -4.12 -13.77
N ALA A 261 16.34 -3.05 -13.49
CA ALA A 261 15.81 -1.69 -13.49
C ALA A 261 15.28 -1.28 -14.87
N GLN A 262 16.01 -1.58 -15.95
CA GLN A 262 15.56 -1.30 -17.32
C GLN A 262 14.28 -2.06 -17.67
N ARG A 263 14.26 -3.37 -17.42
CA ARG A 263 13.11 -4.23 -17.70
C ARG A 263 11.88 -3.80 -16.89
N LEU A 264 12.04 -3.57 -15.58
CA LEU A 264 10.95 -3.17 -14.70
C LEU A 264 10.40 -1.79 -15.07
N THR A 265 11.26 -0.85 -15.45
CA THR A 265 10.85 0.46 -15.96
C THR A 265 9.97 0.30 -17.19
N ALA A 266 10.41 -0.50 -18.19
CA ALA A 266 9.62 -0.75 -19.40
C ALA A 266 8.25 -1.38 -19.10
N LEU A 267 8.20 -2.36 -18.19
CA LEU A 267 6.93 -3.01 -17.79
C LEU A 267 6.01 -2.07 -17.01
N ARG A 268 6.56 -1.24 -16.12
CA ARG A 268 5.81 -0.24 -15.35
C ARG A 268 5.21 0.81 -16.29
N ASP A 269 5.98 1.26 -17.26
CA ASP A 269 5.57 2.28 -18.20
C ASP A 269 4.55 1.73 -19.22
N ASP A 270 4.70 0.47 -19.66
CA ASP A 270 3.69 -0.24 -20.46
C ASP A 270 2.36 -0.38 -19.70
N LEU A 271 2.41 -0.77 -18.41
CA LEU A 271 1.21 -0.82 -17.57
C LEU A 271 0.53 0.55 -17.49
N TRP A 272 1.30 1.62 -17.23
CA TRP A 272 0.77 2.97 -17.17
C TRP A 272 0.11 3.39 -18.49
N GLN A 273 0.81 3.23 -19.61
CA GLN A 273 0.32 3.59 -20.94
C GLN A 273 -0.99 2.87 -21.29
N ARG A 274 -1.12 1.58 -20.94
CA ARG A 274 -2.35 0.81 -21.18
C ARG A 274 -3.52 1.35 -20.36
N LEU A 275 -3.29 1.70 -19.09
CA LEU A 275 -4.33 2.23 -18.22
C LEU A 275 -4.87 3.59 -18.68
N GLN A 276 -4.07 4.39 -19.40
CA GLN A 276 -4.45 5.72 -19.90
C GLN A 276 -5.62 5.72 -20.90
N VAL A 277 -6.09 4.56 -21.37
CA VAL A 277 -7.37 4.47 -22.10
C VAL A 277 -8.56 4.87 -21.22
N LEU A 278 -8.44 4.73 -19.89
CA LEU A 278 -9.46 5.13 -18.93
C LEU A 278 -9.41 6.65 -18.73
N PRO A 279 -10.54 7.36 -18.85
CA PRO A 279 -10.60 8.77 -18.44
C PRO A 279 -10.51 8.90 -16.92
N ARG A 280 -10.23 10.10 -16.41
CA ARG A 280 -10.28 10.42 -14.97
C ARG A 280 -9.46 9.45 -14.10
N ILE A 281 -8.25 9.12 -14.54
CA ILE A 281 -7.25 8.42 -13.73
C ILE A 281 -6.14 9.39 -13.37
N HIS A 282 -5.57 9.22 -12.19
CA HIS A 282 -4.58 10.15 -11.65
C HIS A 282 -3.32 9.39 -11.27
N LEU A 283 -2.20 9.73 -11.90
CA LEU A 283 -0.90 9.19 -11.53
C LEU A 283 -0.44 9.86 -10.22
N ASN A 284 -0.28 9.07 -9.16
CA ASN A 284 0.23 9.61 -7.90
C ASN A 284 1.75 9.77 -8.03
N GLY A 285 2.22 11.02 -8.04
CA GLY A 285 3.61 11.42 -8.28
C GLY A 285 4.00 11.57 -9.77
N GLU A 286 3.13 12.17 -10.58
CA GLU A 286 3.26 12.31 -12.05
C GLU A 286 4.57 12.98 -12.50
N ASP A 287 4.97 14.10 -11.87
CA ASP A 287 6.18 14.87 -12.25
C ASP A 287 7.45 14.47 -11.49
N ALA A 288 7.41 13.34 -10.78
CA ALA A 288 8.49 12.87 -9.94
C ALA A 288 9.38 11.82 -10.62
N SER A 289 10.70 11.92 -10.36
CA SER A 289 11.58 10.77 -10.56
C SER A 289 11.05 9.59 -9.75
N ARG A 290 11.02 8.41 -10.38
CA ARG A 290 10.27 7.26 -9.87
C ARG A 290 11.07 5.98 -9.93
N ALA A 291 10.93 5.18 -8.88
CA ALA A 291 11.53 3.85 -8.80
C ALA A 291 11.04 2.95 -9.96
N PRO A 292 11.91 2.12 -10.54
CA PRO A 292 11.59 1.28 -11.70
C PRO A 292 10.36 0.39 -11.54
N HIS A 293 10.02 0.02 -10.31
CA HIS A 293 9.11 -1.09 -10.02
C HIS A 293 7.79 -0.69 -9.37
N ILE A 294 7.53 0.60 -9.09
CA ILE A 294 6.29 1.04 -8.41
C ILE A 294 5.48 1.96 -9.31
N LEU A 295 4.20 1.67 -9.46
CA LEU A 295 3.18 2.50 -10.09
C LEU A 295 2.01 2.65 -9.12
N ASN A 296 1.55 3.88 -8.89
CA ASN A 296 0.39 4.15 -8.05
C ASN A 296 -0.59 5.05 -8.81
N VAL A 297 -1.83 4.57 -8.99
CA VAL A 297 -2.86 5.24 -9.79
C VAL A 297 -4.16 5.29 -9.00
N SER A 298 -4.82 6.45 -8.98
CA SER A 298 -6.17 6.62 -8.46
C SER A 298 -7.20 6.61 -9.59
N PHE A 299 -8.32 5.91 -9.38
CA PHE A 299 -9.38 5.73 -10.37
C PHE A 299 -10.65 6.45 -9.90
N GLU A 300 -10.88 7.67 -10.40
CA GLU A 300 -12.03 8.49 -9.99
C GLU A 300 -13.35 7.85 -10.44
N GLY A 301 -14.38 7.88 -9.60
CA GLY A 301 -15.69 7.30 -9.88
C GLY A 301 -15.74 5.77 -9.85
N ALA A 302 -14.72 5.10 -9.32
CA ALA A 302 -14.74 3.68 -9.00
C ALA A 302 -14.51 3.49 -7.49
N GLU A 303 -15.44 2.85 -6.79
CA GLU A 303 -15.28 2.62 -5.36
C GLU A 303 -14.16 1.59 -5.10
N GLY A 304 -13.25 1.92 -4.18
CA GLY A 304 -11.99 1.19 -4.02
C GLY A 304 -12.11 -0.23 -3.48
N GLU A 305 -13.06 -0.51 -2.60
CA GLU A 305 -13.31 -1.86 -2.10
C GLU A 305 -13.90 -2.77 -3.18
N SER A 306 -14.87 -2.28 -3.94
CA SER A 306 -15.44 -2.94 -5.11
C SER A 306 -14.38 -3.17 -6.19
N LEU A 307 -13.52 -2.18 -6.45
CA LEU A 307 -12.41 -2.31 -7.40
C LEU A 307 -11.47 -3.45 -7.00
N ARG A 308 -11.06 -3.52 -5.73
CA ARG A 308 -10.23 -4.62 -5.24
C ARG A 308 -10.95 -5.96 -5.30
N ALA A 309 -12.24 -6.00 -4.94
CA ALA A 309 -13.04 -7.21 -4.97
C ALA A 309 -13.11 -7.82 -6.39
N MET A 310 -13.17 -6.99 -7.42
CA MET A 310 -13.14 -7.46 -8.83
C MET A 310 -11.79 -7.99 -9.28
N LEU A 311 -10.69 -7.52 -8.67
CA LEU A 311 -9.31 -7.88 -9.02
C LEU A 311 -8.81 -9.11 -8.23
N GLY A 312 -9.70 -10.05 -7.88
CA GLY A 312 -9.34 -11.24 -7.08
C GLY A 312 -8.26 -12.14 -7.70
N ASP A 313 -8.01 -12.02 -9.00
CA ASP A 313 -6.95 -12.72 -9.74
C ASP A 313 -5.65 -11.92 -9.88
N VAL A 314 -5.62 -10.64 -9.45
CA VAL A 314 -4.46 -9.73 -9.47
C VAL A 314 -4.16 -9.22 -8.06
N ALA A 315 -3.10 -9.71 -7.45
CA ALA A 315 -2.68 -9.25 -6.13
C ALA A 315 -2.02 -7.86 -6.23
N VAL A 316 -2.74 -6.83 -5.74
CA VAL A 316 -2.34 -5.42 -5.67
C VAL A 316 -2.66 -4.83 -4.30
N SER A 317 -2.10 -3.68 -3.98
CA SER A 317 -2.37 -2.97 -2.73
C SER A 317 -3.12 -1.66 -2.98
N SER A 318 -3.95 -1.20 -2.04
CA SER A 318 -4.54 0.15 -2.08
C SER A 318 -3.78 1.20 -1.25
N GLY A 319 -2.49 0.96 -0.99
CA GLY A 319 -1.64 1.87 -0.19
C GLY A 319 -1.75 1.67 1.33
N SER A 320 -2.84 1.08 1.84
CA SER A 320 -3.07 0.83 3.28
C SER A 320 -2.42 -0.46 3.83
N ALA A 321 -1.55 -1.14 3.08
CA ALA A 321 -1.10 -2.51 3.41
C ALA A 321 -0.44 -2.66 4.80
N CYS A 322 0.17 -1.61 5.36
CA CYS A 322 0.74 -1.67 6.71
C CYS A 322 -0.25 -1.32 7.83
N SER A 323 -1.47 -0.91 7.48
CA SER A 323 -2.57 -0.58 8.39
C SER A 323 -3.76 -1.52 8.19
N SER A 324 -3.53 -2.79 7.85
CA SER A 324 -4.60 -3.78 7.57
C SER A 324 -5.63 -3.94 8.71
N ALA A 325 -5.32 -3.47 9.92
CA ALA A 325 -6.24 -3.43 11.07
C ALA A 325 -7.22 -2.24 11.06
N THR A 326 -6.95 -1.16 10.31
CA THR A 326 -7.76 0.06 10.25
C THR A 326 -8.09 0.41 8.79
N ARG A 327 -9.38 0.44 8.43
CA ARG A 327 -9.90 0.73 7.08
C ARG A 327 -9.65 2.18 6.58
N GLU A 328 -8.64 2.86 7.10
CA GLU A 328 -8.37 4.24 6.75
C GLU A 328 -7.71 4.37 5.37
N PRO A 329 -8.06 5.41 4.59
CA PRO A 329 -7.36 5.75 3.35
C PRO A 329 -5.86 5.99 3.57
N SER A 330 -5.06 5.81 2.52
CA SER A 330 -3.61 6.05 2.57
C SER A 330 -3.29 7.44 3.12
N PHE A 331 -2.50 7.49 4.20
CA PHE A 331 -2.03 8.77 4.75
C PHE A 331 -1.03 9.45 3.80
N VAL A 332 -0.35 8.69 2.93
CA VAL A 332 0.55 9.22 1.90
C VAL A 332 -0.25 9.98 0.85
N LEU A 333 -1.33 9.39 0.33
CA LEU A 333 -2.20 10.05 -0.64
C LEU A 333 -2.95 11.25 -0.04
N ARG A 334 -3.36 11.15 1.23
CA ARG A 334 -3.89 12.32 1.96
C ARG A 334 -2.86 13.44 2.10
N ALA A 335 -1.60 13.11 2.36
CA ALA A 335 -0.52 14.10 2.45
C ALA A 335 -0.22 14.80 1.11
N LEU A 336 -0.43 14.10 -0.01
CA LEU A 336 -0.42 14.64 -1.38
C LEU A 336 -1.62 15.57 -1.69
N GLY A 337 -2.63 15.59 -0.83
CA GLY A 337 -3.85 16.38 -1.02
C GLY A 337 -4.98 15.65 -1.76
N ARG A 338 -4.89 14.32 -1.89
CA ARG A 338 -6.03 13.52 -2.36
C ARG A 338 -7.08 13.44 -1.27
N ASP A 339 -8.34 13.59 -1.64
CA ASP A 339 -9.44 13.32 -0.72
C ASP A 339 -9.56 11.81 -0.42
N ASP A 340 -10.37 11.47 0.58
CA ASP A 340 -10.53 10.08 1.05
C ASP A 340 -11.12 9.16 -0.01
N GLU A 341 -11.90 9.68 -0.96
CA GLU A 341 -12.51 8.88 -2.00
C GLU A 341 -11.47 8.50 -3.06
N LEU A 342 -10.73 9.48 -3.58
CA LEU A 342 -9.69 9.27 -4.56
C LEU A 342 -8.47 8.51 -3.98
N ALA A 343 -8.20 8.68 -2.69
CA ALA A 343 -7.22 7.87 -1.97
C ALA A 343 -7.71 6.43 -1.78
N GLY A 344 -9.01 6.24 -1.48
CA GLY A 344 -9.64 4.93 -1.33
C GLY A 344 -9.70 4.14 -2.62
N SER A 345 -9.88 4.81 -3.76
CA SER A 345 -9.90 4.25 -5.12
C SER A 345 -8.54 4.18 -5.80
N SER A 346 -7.45 4.16 -5.01
CA SER A 346 -6.10 3.98 -5.51
C SER A 346 -5.64 2.53 -5.52
N LEU A 347 -4.84 2.18 -6.52
CA LEU A 347 -4.09 0.92 -6.59
C LEU A 347 -2.60 1.21 -6.76
N ARG A 348 -1.80 0.54 -5.93
CA ARG A 348 -0.35 0.40 -6.06
C ARG A 348 -0.05 -0.93 -6.72
N PHE A 349 0.55 -0.84 -7.90
CA PHE A 349 1.17 -1.94 -8.61
C PHE A 349 2.67 -1.90 -8.33
N SER A 350 3.20 -3.01 -7.85
CA SER A 350 4.63 -3.16 -7.59
C SER A 350 5.17 -4.44 -8.21
N LEU A 351 6.03 -4.25 -9.20
CA LEU A 351 6.54 -5.27 -10.10
C LEU A 351 7.81 -5.91 -9.51
N GLY A 352 8.18 -7.07 -10.04
CA GLY A 352 9.42 -7.73 -9.65
C GLY A 352 10.07 -8.60 -10.71
N ARG A 353 11.06 -9.37 -10.28
CA ARG A 353 11.99 -10.14 -11.10
C ARG A 353 11.24 -11.06 -12.07
N ASN A 354 10.15 -11.65 -11.60
CA ASN A 354 9.38 -12.63 -12.36
C ASN A 354 8.16 -12.03 -13.07
N THR A 355 7.90 -10.72 -12.94
CA THR A 355 6.79 -10.08 -13.64
C THR A 355 7.06 -10.07 -15.14
N THR A 356 6.07 -10.52 -15.92
CA THR A 356 6.14 -10.65 -17.39
C THR A 356 5.28 -9.63 -18.12
N ALA A 357 5.57 -9.38 -19.39
CA ALA A 357 4.75 -8.50 -20.24
C ALA A 357 3.31 -9.01 -20.40
N GLN A 358 3.12 -10.33 -20.47
CA GLN A 358 1.80 -10.95 -20.53
C GLN A 358 0.98 -10.70 -19.26
N GLU A 359 1.62 -10.78 -18.09
CA GLU A 359 0.97 -10.43 -16.82
C GLU A 359 0.60 -8.94 -16.76
N ILE A 360 1.43 -8.05 -17.32
CA ILE A 360 1.11 -6.62 -17.41
C ILE A 360 -0.10 -6.38 -18.32
N GLU A 361 -0.12 -7.00 -19.50
CA GLU A 361 -1.25 -6.91 -20.41
C GLU A 361 -2.56 -7.40 -19.77
N LEU A 362 -2.53 -8.57 -19.15
CA LEU A 362 -3.69 -9.16 -18.50
C LEU A 362 -4.14 -8.33 -17.28
N ALA A 363 -3.21 -7.87 -16.45
CA ALA A 363 -3.53 -7.01 -15.31
C ALA A 363 -4.14 -5.67 -15.76
N ALA A 364 -3.60 -5.04 -16.80
CA ALA A 364 -4.16 -3.81 -17.36
C ALA A 364 -5.59 -4.03 -17.87
N ALA A 365 -5.80 -5.11 -18.65
CA ALA A 365 -7.13 -5.46 -19.15
C ALA A 365 -8.14 -5.67 -18.01
N ARG A 366 -7.76 -6.38 -16.95
CA ARG A 366 -8.60 -6.59 -15.76
C ARG A 366 -8.95 -5.30 -15.03
N VAL A 367 -7.98 -4.40 -14.86
CA VAL A 367 -8.23 -3.09 -14.24
C VAL A 367 -9.15 -2.24 -15.10
N ILE A 368 -8.93 -2.20 -16.41
CA ILE A 368 -9.78 -1.45 -17.36
C ILE A 368 -11.22 -1.97 -17.32
N GLU A 369 -11.38 -3.29 -17.37
CA GLU A 369 -12.66 -3.97 -17.28
C GLU A 369 -13.39 -3.63 -15.96
N ALA A 370 -12.72 -3.79 -14.83
CA ALA A 370 -13.28 -3.52 -13.50
C ALA A 370 -13.67 -2.05 -13.31
N VAL A 371 -12.78 -1.11 -13.65
CA VAL A 371 -13.05 0.33 -13.51
C VAL A 371 -14.18 0.78 -14.43
N SER A 372 -14.22 0.29 -15.67
CA SER A 372 -15.29 0.65 -16.62
C SER A 372 -16.65 0.13 -16.14
N TRP A 373 -16.70 -1.11 -15.65
CA TRP A 373 -17.93 -1.68 -15.10
C TRP A 373 -18.41 -0.91 -13.86
N LEU A 374 -17.55 -0.68 -12.87
CA LEU A 374 -17.92 0.06 -11.66
C LEU A 374 -18.43 1.47 -11.97
N ARG A 375 -17.78 2.17 -12.91
CA ARG A 375 -18.26 3.47 -13.38
C ARG A 375 -19.63 3.36 -14.04
N SER A 376 -19.90 2.30 -14.81
CA SER A 376 -21.21 2.09 -15.43
C SER A 376 -22.34 1.82 -14.42
N LEU A 377 -22.02 1.30 -13.23
CA LEU A 377 -22.99 1.10 -12.14
C LEU A 377 -23.40 2.41 -11.45
N SER A 378 -22.54 3.43 -11.48
CA SER A 378 -22.76 4.65 -10.70
C SER A 378 -23.99 5.44 -11.19
N PRO A 379 -24.84 5.94 -10.29
CA PRO A 379 -25.95 6.84 -10.64
C PRO A 379 -25.51 8.13 -11.34
N GLU A 380 -24.26 8.54 -11.16
CA GLU A 380 -23.69 9.74 -11.78
C GLU A 380 -23.16 9.48 -13.21
N SER A 381 -23.13 8.23 -13.66
CA SER A 381 -22.67 7.88 -15.00
C SER A 381 -23.62 8.38 -16.08
N LYS A 382 -23.06 8.95 -17.16
CA LYS A 382 -23.82 9.33 -18.36
C LYS A 382 -23.85 8.23 -19.43
N ASP A 383 -23.10 7.15 -19.20
CA ASP A 383 -23.02 6.02 -20.14
C ASP A 383 -24.19 5.05 -19.89
N SER A 384 -24.65 4.38 -20.95
CA SER A 384 -25.59 3.27 -20.83
C SER A 384 -24.94 2.15 -20.03
N ALA A 385 -25.64 1.62 -19.01
CA ALA A 385 -25.14 0.51 -18.21
C ALA A 385 -24.64 -0.64 -19.09
N SER A 386 -23.39 -1.06 -18.88
CA SER A 386 -22.82 -2.22 -19.57
C SER A 386 -23.39 -3.49 -18.95
N SER A 387 -23.73 -4.48 -19.79
CA SER A 387 -24.17 -5.79 -19.33
C SER A 387 -23.13 -6.44 -18.39
N ALA A 388 -23.62 -7.21 -17.42
CA ALA A 388 -22.87 -7.92 -16.38
C ALA A 388 -21.47 -8.38 -16.84
N ILE A 389 -20.44 -7.89 -16.15
CA ILE A 389 -19.13 -8.52 -16.20
C ILE A 389 -19.13 -9.54 -15.09
N ALA A 390 -19.09 -10.83 -15.44
CA ALA A 390 -18.82 -11.87 -14.47
C ALA A 390 -17.53 -11.50 -13.74
N GLY A 391 -17.62 -11.21 -12.45
CA GLY A 391 -16.44 -11.03 -11.60
C GLY A 391 -15.53 -12.25 -11.77
N ASN A 392 -14.49 -12.12 -12.59
CA ASN A 392 -13.58 -13.23 -12.89
C ASN A 392 -12.65 -13.55 -11.71
N GLY A 393 -12.58 -12.65 -10.72
CA GLY A 393 -11.96 -12.92 -9.41
C GLY A 393 -12.97 -13.62 -8.51
N GLY A 394 -12.62 -14.76 -7.91
CA GLY A 394 -13.46 -15.38 -6.88
C GLY A 394 -13.66 -14.48 -5.65
N ASN A 395 -14.46 -14.93 -4.69
CA ASN A 395 -14.76 -14.22 -3.43
C ASN A 395 -13.53 -14.17 -2.47
N ALA A 396 -12.45 -13.52 -2.89
CA ALA A 396 -11.16 -13.48 -2.20
C ALA A 396 -11.21 -12.69 -0.88
N PHE A 397 -12.20 -11.81 -0.72
CA PHE A 397 -12.41 -10.97 0.46
C PHE A 397 -13.40 -11.56 1.47
N GLY A 398 -13.95 -12.75 1.20
CA GLY A 398 -14.79 -13.48 2.15
C GLY A 398 -16.15 -12.82 2.43
N TYR A 399 -16.75 -12.18 1.42
CA TYR A 399 -18.14 -11.71 1.53
C TYR A 399 -19.09 -12.89 1.74
N ALA A 400 -20.23 -12.66 2.39
CA ALA A 400 -21.29 -13.67 2.43
C ALA A 400 -21.73 -14.03 1.00
N GLU A 401 -22.01 -15.31 0.75
CA GLU A 401 -22.38 -15.80 -0.58
C GLU A 401 -23.58 -15.04 -1.20
N PRO A 402 -24.64 -14.68 -0.44
CA PRO A 402 -25.75 -13.88 -0.98
C PRO A 402 -25.35 -12.48 -1.47
N ILE A 403 -24.32 -11.87 -0.86
CA ILE A 403 -23.76 -10.58 -1.30
C ILE A 403 -22.94 -10.81 -2.56
N TRP A 404 -22.05 -11.81 -2.52
CA TRP A 404 -21.11 -12.06 -3.61
C TRP A 404 -21.83 -12.35 -4.93
N GLN A 405 -22.82 -13.25 -4.92
CA GLN A 405 -23.58 -13.61 -6.13
C GLN A 405 -24.23 -12.39 -6.80
N ARG A 406 -24.78 -11.48 -5.99
CA ARG A 406 -25.47 -10.27 -6.48
C ARG A 406 -24.51 -9.17 -6.89
N PHE A 407 -23.37 -9.06 -6.23
CA PHE A 407 -22.32 -8.13 -6.64
C PHE A 407 -21.63 -8.59 -7.93
N SER A 408 -21.31 -9.87 -8.07
CA SER A 408 -20.51 -10.38 -9.19
C SER A 408 -21.27 -10.49 -10.51
N ALA A 409 -22.60 -10.53 -10.46
CA ALA A 409 -23.47 -10.67 -11.63
C ALA A 409 -24.88 -10.09 -11.39
N PRO A 410 -25.02 -8.77 -11.12
CA PRO A 410 -26.33 -8.15 -10.96
C PRO A 410 -27.08 -8.14 -12.31
N THR A 411 -28.39 -8.40 -12.28
CA THR A 411 -29.22 -8.52 -13.49
C THR A 411 -30.12 -7.31 -13.72
N HIS A 412 -30.30 -6.45 -12.73
CA HIS A 412 -31.20 -5.30 -12.80
C HIS A 412 -30.47 -3.94 -12.90
N VAL A 413 -29.18 -3.93 -13.22
CA VAL A 413 -28.42 -2.68 -13.40
C VAL A 413 -28.90 -1.98 -14.67
N GLY A 414 -29.30 -0.72 -14.57
CA GLY A 414 -29.70 0.06 -15.72
C GLY A 414 -30.49 1.31 -15.36
N GLU A 415 -31.13 1.88 -16.37
CA GLU A 415 -32.09 2.97 -16.21
C GLU A 415 -33.37 2.69 -16.99
N LEU A 416 -34.50 3.02 -16.38
CA LEU A 416 -35.80 3.04 -17.04
C LEU A 416 -36.07 4.45 -17.58
N ASN A 417 -36.65 4.53 -18.78
CA ASN A 417 -37.01 5.78 -19.44
C ASN A 417 -38.50 5.76 -19.82
N GLY A 418 -39.12 6.94 -19.84
CA GLY A 418 -40.51 7.12 -20.28
C GLY A 418 -41.47 7.57 -19.18
N GLU A 419 -42.72 7.85 -19.57
CA GLU A 419 -43.78 8.25 -18.65
C GLU A 419 -44.12 7.12 -17.66
N GLY A 420 -44.45 7.48 -16.42
CA GLY A 420 -44.82 6.54 -15.36
C GLY A 420 -43.63 5.84 -14.66
N VAL A 421 -42.39 6.17 -15.01
CA VAL A 421 -41.21 5.73 -14.26
C VAL A 421 -41.06 6.56 -12.99
N LEU A 422 -40.97 5.89 -11.85
CA LEU A 422 -40.72 6.51 -10.55
C LEU A 422 -39.29 6.24 -10.14
N THR A 423 -38.59 7.30 -9.75
CA THR A 423 -37.17 7.27 -9.40
C THR A 423 -37.00 7.75 -7.98
N ALA A 424 -36.32 6.96 -7.15
CA ALA A 424 -35.83 7.39 -5.86
C ALA A 424 -34.31 7.26 -5.78
N GLU A 425 -33.71 8.14 -4.99
CA GLU A 425 -32.31 8.08 -4.63
C GLU A 425 -32.16 8.08 -3.12
N ALA A 426 -31.26 7.24 -2.62
CA ALA A 426 -30.82 7.25 -1.24
C ALA A 426 -29.30 7.15 -1.21
N GLY A 427 -28.68 7.81 -0.24
CA GLY A 427 -27.25 7.77 -0.06
C GLY A 427 -26.88 7.67 1.41
N SER A 428 -25.68 7.18 1.66
CA SER A 428 -25.05 7.22 2.98
C SER A 428 -23.87 8.20 2.91
N PRO A 429 -24.01 9.44 3.44
CA PRO A 429 -22.93 10.41 3.45
C PRO A 429 -21.68 9.90 4.17
N ALA A 430 -21.88 9.11 5.24
CA ALA A 430 -20.80 8.52 6.03
C ALA A 430 -20.01 7.45 5.26
N ALA A 431 -20.65 6.72 4.35
CA ALA A 431 -20.03 5.64 3.56
C ALA A 431 -19.83 6.03 2.10
N LYS A 432 -20.09 7.30 1.73
CA LYS A 432 -20.08 7.83 0.36
C LYS A 432 -20.71 6.88 -0.66
N SER A 433 -21.80 6.22 -0.26
CA SER A 433 -22.53 5.27 -1.10
C SER A 433 -23.82 5.92 -1.60
N LEU A 434 -24.24 5.57 -2.80
CA LEU A 434 -25.43 6.10 -3.47
C LEU A 434 -26.17 4.94 -4.16
N LEU A 435 -27.49 4.94 -4.05
CA LEU A 435 -28.39 4.01 -4.73
C LEU A 435 -29.50 4.81 -5.41
N ARG A 436 -29.60 4.67 -6.74
CA ARG A 436 -30.77 5.09 -7.52
C ARG A 436 -31.58 3.86 -7.85
N LEU A 437 -32.88 3.89 -7.54
CA LEU A 437 -33.81 2.81 -7.80
C LEU A 437 -34.99 3.36 -8.63
N GLN A 438 -35.30 2.67 -9.71
CA GLN A 438 -36.34 3.05 -10.67
C GLN A 438 -37.33 1.91 -10.84
N VAL A 439 -38.62 2.24 -10.82
CA VAL A 439 -39.71 1.28 -11.01
C VAL A 439 -40.73 1.82 -11.98
N LYS A 440 -41.37 0.93 -12.73
CA LYS A 440 -42.54 1.24 -13.56
C LYS A 440 -43.62 0.21 -13.30
N LEU A 441 -44.85 0.69 -13.10
CA LEU A 441 -45.97 -0.20 -12.82
C LEU A 441 -46.65 -0.70 -14.10
N GLY A 442 -47.16 -1.92 -14.03
CA GLY A 442 -48.16 -2.48 -14.94
C GLY A 442 -49.23 -3.20 -14.12
N GLU A 443 -50.51 -2.99 -14.45
CA GLU A 443 -51.64 -3.65 -13.77
C GLU A 443 -51.65 -3.50 -12.23
N GLY A 444 -51.10 -2.38 -11.71
CA GLY A 444 -51.06 -2.07 -10.28
C GLY A 444 -49.90 -2.72 -9.49
N ALA A 445 -48.96 -3.38 -10.16
CA ALA A 445 -47.74 -3.95 -9.58
C ALA A 445 -46.49 -3.52 -10.36
N VAL A 446 -45.29 -3.67 -9.79
CA VAL A 446 -44.04 -3.36 -10.50
C VAL A 446 -43.84 -4.32 -11.65
N ALA A 447 -43.87 -3.80 -12.88
CA ALA A 447 -43.63 -4.56 -14.11
C ALA A 447 -42.16 -4.49 -14.54
N GLU A 448 -41.53 -3.33 -14.36
CA GLU A 448 -40.11 -3.09 -14.70
C GLU A 448 -39.39 -2.44 -13.52
N VAL A 449 -38.14 -2.83 -13.30
CA VAL A 449 -37.26 -2.27 -12.29
C VAL A 449 -35.85 -2.09 -12.86
N ALA A 450 -35.17 -1.04 -12.45
CA ALA A 450 -33.74 -0.87 -12.69
C ALA A 450 -33.09 -0.18 -11.49
N PHE A 451 -31.80 -0.43 -11.28
CA PHE A 451 -31.04 0.30 -10.28
C PHE A 451 -29.66 0.71 -10.79
N ARG A 452 -29.11 1.73 -10.15
CA ARG A 452 -27.69 2.12 -10.24
C ARG A 452 -27.16 2.32 -8.83
N ALA A 453 -25.93 1.93 -8.58
CA ALA A 453 -25.31 2.03 -7.27
C ALA A 453 -23.83 2.41 -7.35
N TYR A 454 -23.40 3.27 -6.43
CA TYR A 454 -22.00 3.55 -6.15
C TYR A 454 -21.72 3.18 -4.69
N GLY A 455 -20.71 2.37 -4.44
CA GLY A 455 -20.39 1.90 -3.09
C GLY A 455 -19.65 0.57 -3.08
N CYS A 456 -19.45 0.03 -1.87
CA CYS A 456 -18.83 -1.28 -1.66
C CYS A 456 -19.69 -2.44 -2.23
N PRO A 457 -19.16 -3.68 -2.32
CA PRO A 457 -19.89 -4.82 -2.84
C PRO A 457 -21.26 -5.05 -2.18
N THR A 458 -21.36 -4.78 -0.87
CA THR A 458 -22.63 -4.86 -0.14
C THR A 458 -23.66 -3.85 -0.62
N ALA A 459 -23.27 -2.61 -0.94
CA ALA A 459 -24.19 -1.58 -1.43
C ALA A 459 -24.79 -1.96 -2.79
N ILE A 460 -23.96 -2.48 -3.70
CA ILE A 460 -24.41 -2.96 -5.02
C ILE A 460 -25.33 -4.17 -4.86
N ALA A 461 -24.98 -5.13 -3.99
CA ALA A 461 -25.81 -6.30 -3.72
C ALA A 461 -27.19 -5.95 -3.10
N VAL A 462 -27.26 -4.90 -2.28
CA VAL A 462 -28.53 -4.36 -1.75
C VAL A 462 -29.41 -3.84 -2.89
N GLY A 463 -28.84 -3.06 -3.83
CA GLY A 463 -29.57 -2.57 -5.00
C GLY A 463 -30.15 -3.70 -5.85
N GLU A 464 -29.35 -4.72 -6.14
CA GLU A 464 -29.79 -5.91 -6.89
C GLU A 464 -30.87 -6.70 -6.13
N TRP A 465 -30.70 -6.90 -4.82
CA TRP A 465 -31.70 -7.60 -4.01
C TRP A 465 -33.03 -6.85 -3.96
N LEU A 466 -33.00 -5.53 -3.83
CA LEU A 466 -34.20 -4.70 -3.84
C LEU A 466 -34.91 -4.73 -5.18
N ALA A 467 -34.16 -4.60 -6.27
CA ALA A 467 -34.71 -4.67 -7.61
C ALA A 467 -35.45 -6.00 -7.82
N ALA A 468 -34.78 -7.12 -7.55
CA ALA A 468 -35.37 -8.45 -7.64
C ALA A 468 -36.59 -8.64 -6.72
N SER A 469 -36.57 -8.02 -5.52
CA SER A 469 -37.65 -8.15 -4.53
C SER A 469 -38.88 -7.31 -4.85
N LEU A 470 -38.73 -6.23 -5.65
CA LEU A 470 -39.81 -5.32 -6.01
C LEU A 470 -40.63 -5.80 -7.20
N ILE A 471 -40.06 -6.59 -8.12
CA ILE A 471 -40.79 -7.11 -9.28
C ILE A 471 -42.04 -7.88 -8.83
N GLY A 472 -43.20 -7.51 -9.37
CA GLY A 472 -44.50 -8.07 -9.02
C GLY A 472 -45.11 -7.60 -7.69
N GLN A 473 -44.42 -6.77 -6.90
CA GLN A 473 -44.96 -6.19 -5.67
C GLN A 473 -45.90 -5.02 -5.95
N LYS A 474 -46.90 -4.84 -5.09
CA LYS A 474 -47.76 -3.66 -5.08
C LYS A 474 -47.17 -2.58 -4.17
N PRO A 475 -47.37 -1.28 -4.46
CA PRO A 475 -46.85 -0.19 -3.62
C PRO A 475 -47.19 -0.30 -2.12
N ALA A 476 -48.35 -0.86 -1.78
CA ALA A 476 -48.77 -1.06 -0.40
C ALA A 476 -47.88 -2.02 0.41
N ASP A 477 -47.14 -2.91 -0.26
CA ASP A 477 -46.31 -3.95 0.38
C ASP A 477 -44.85 -3.52 0.56
N TRP A 478 -44.44 -2.40 -0.06
CA TRP A 478 -43.05 -1.94 -0.09
C TRP A 478 -42.48 -1.61 1.30
N ALA A 479 -43.34 -1.16 2.23
CA ALA A 479 -42.96 -0.89 3.61
C ALA A 479 -42.42 -2.12 4.37
N GLN A 480 -42.62 -3.33 3.85
CA GLN A 480 -42.10 -4.57 4.43
C GLN A 480 -40.63 -4.84 4.06
N LEU A 481 -40.05 -4.10 3.10
CA LEU A 481 -38.64 -4.22 2.68
C LEU A 481 -37.73 -3.39 3.60
N THR A 482 -37.74 -3.73 4.89
CA THR A 482 -36.96 -3.02 5.93
C THR A 482 -35.48 -3.39 5.88
N ALA A 483 -34.62 -2.56 6.49
CA ALA A 483 -33.20 -2.84 6.64
C ALA A 483 -32.96 -4.17 7.35
N SER A 484 -33.78 -4.52 8.35
CA SER A 484 -33.69 -5.83 9.02
C SER A 484 -33.89 -7.00 8.05
N LYS A 485 -34.85 -6.89 7.13
CA LYS A 485 -35.13 -7.93 6.13
C LYS A 485 -33.99 -8.02 5.10
N ILE A 486 -33.49 -6.89 4.64
CA ILE A 486 -32.33 -6.80 3.74
C ILE A 486 -31.10 -7.46 4.41
N ARG A 487 -30.81 -7.09 5.66
CA ARG A 487 -29.67 -7.64 6.42
C ARG A 487 -29.76 -9.14 6.60
N GLN A 488 -30.94 -9.66 6.91
CA GLN A 488 -31.15 -11.10 7.06
C GLN A 488 -30.96 -11.83 5.72
N ALA A 489 -31.53 -11.30 4.63
CA ALA A 489 -31.49 -11.95 3.32
C ALA A 489 -30.09 -11.94 2.68
N LEU A 490 -29.30 -10.90 2.97
CA LEU A 490 -27.94 -10.74 2.45
C LEU A 490 -26.85 -11.11 3.46
N GLU A 491 -27.21 -11.55 4.67
CA GLU A 491 -26.27 -11.85 5.74
C GLU A 491 -25.29 -10.67 6.03
N ILE A 492 -25.81 -9.44 6.04
CA ILE A 492 -24.99 -8.23 6.17
C ILE A 492 -24.47 -8.08 7.61
N PRO A 493 -23.14 -8.01 7.81
CA PRO A 493 -22.54 -7.82 9.13
C PRO A 493 -22.83 -6.42 9.69
N ASP A 494 -22.74 -6.26 11.01
CA ASP A 494 -23.11 -5.02 11.71
C ASP A 494 -22.32 -3.79 11.23
N ASP A 495 -21.04 -3.97 10.91
CA ASP A 495 -20.16 -2.92 10.42
C ASP A 495 -20.54 -2.40 9.01
N ARG A 496 -21.47 -3.08 8.33
CA ARG A 496 -22.04 -2.69 7.02
C ARG A 496 -23.55 -2.47 7.06
N ALA A 497 -24.16 -2.39 8.25
CA ALA A 497 -25.61 -2.20 8.39
C ALA A 497 -26.14 -0.94 7.68
N HIS A 498 -25.29 0.09 7.52
CA HIS A 498 -25.61 1.31 6.78
C HIS A 498 -25.99 1.05 5.31
N CYS A 499 -25.48 -0.01 4.67
CA CYS A 499 -25.87 -0.38 3.30
C CYS A 499 -27.34 -0.83 3.22
N ALA A 500 -27.81 -1.55 4.25
CA ALA A 500 -29.20 -2.00 4.32
C ALA A 500 -30.17 -0.84 4.64
N LEU A 501 -29.75 0.08 5.52
CA LEU A 501 -30.50 1.31 5.81
C LEU A 501 -30.68 2.16 4.55
N MET A 502 -29.61 2.38 3.78
CA MET A 502 -29.68 3.07 2.48
C MET A 502 -30.70 2.40 1.53
N GLY A 503 -30.75 1.06 1.53
CA GLY A 503 -31.73 0.32 0.75
C GLY A 503 -33.17 0.56 1.20
N GLU A 504 -33.43 0.52 2.50
CA GLU A 504 -34.75 0.82 3.08
C GLU A 504 -35.18 2.27 2.75
N ASP A 505 -34.26 3.23 2.91
CA ASP A 505 -34.51 4.64 2.60
C ASP A 505 -34.92 4.84 1.13
N ALA A 506 -34.28 4.12 0.20
CA ALA A 506 -34.63 4.17 -1.23
C ALA A 506 -36.05 3.66 -1.49
N VAL A 507 -36.47 2.57 -0.83
CA VAL A 507 -37.82 2.02 -0.95
C VAL A 507 -38.86 2.95 -0.32
N GLN A 508 -38.57 3.52 0.85
CA GLN A 508 -39.46 4.48 1.50
C GLN A 508 -39.64 5.75 0.66
N ALA A 509 -38.55 6.24 0.05
CA ALA A 509 -38.61 7.36 -0.88
C ALA A 509 -39.47 7.03 -2.12
N LEU A 510 -39.35 5.83 -2.68
CA LEU A 510 -40.25 5.37 -3.76
C LEU A 510 -41.72 5.34 -3.32
N ALA A 511 -42.03 4.80 -2.14
CA ALA A 511 -43.40 4.74 -1.62
C ALA A 511 -44.01 6.13 -1.36
N ALA A 512 -43.18 7.10 -0.95
CA ALA A 512 -43.61 8.48 -0.75
C ALA A 512 -44.02 9.17 -2.06
N LEU A 513 -43.39 8.82 -3.19
CA LEU A 513 -43.77 9.34 -4.51
C LEU A 513 -45.17 8.85 -4.94
N PHE A 514 -45.57 7.64 -4.54
CA PHE A 514 -46.92 7.11 -4.76
C PHE A 514 -48.00 7.78 -3.93
N SER A 515 -47.65 8.24 -2.73
CA SER A 515 -48.61 8.83 -1.80
C SER A 515 -49.00 10.26 -2.17
N LYS A 516 -48.43 10.82 -3.24
CA LYS A 516 -48.79 12.15 -3.77
C LYS A 516 -49.98 12.02 -4.73
N PRO A 517 -51.07 12.77 -4.52
CA PRO A 517 -52.34 12.60 -5.23
C PRO A 517 -52.36 12.95 -6.74
N ASP A 518 -51.25 13.38 -7.35
CA ASP A 518 -51.21 13.90 -8.73
C ASP A 518 -50.58 12.96 -9.79
N LEU A 519 -50.31 11.68 -9.46
CA LEU A 519 -49.76 10.70 -10.42
C LEU A 519 -50.72 9.53 -10.72
N ALA A 520 -51.98 9.65 -10.29
CA ALA A 520 -53.02 8.62 -10.44
C ALA A 520 -54.14 9.03 -11.42
N SER A 521 -53.85 9.87 -12.43
CA SER A 521 -54.79 10.22 -13.51
C SER A 521 -54.25 9.89 -14.88
#